data_AF-W4P936-F1
#
_entry.id   AF-W4P936-F1
#
_cell.length_a   1.000
_cell.length_b   1.000
_cell.length_c   1.000
_cell.angle_alpha   90.00
_cell.angle_beta   90.00
_cell.angle_gamma   90.00
#
_symmetry.space_group_name_H-M   'P 1'
#
loop_
_entity.id
_entity.type
_entity.pdbx_description
1 polymer ?
#
loop_
_entity_poly.entity_id
_entity_poly.type
_entity_poly.pdbx_seq_one_letter_code
_entity_poly.pdbx_strand_id
1 'polypeptide(L)'
;MEHVDFKDTYNENEKEIRNCHINIGTGKEISIRELAEQIATTVGYKGLITFDRSKPDGTMRKLTDPSKLHALGWHHQIEIEEGVRKIYEWYLQ
;
A
#
# COMPACT_ATOMS: atom_id res chain seq x y z
N MET A 1 -7.98 -11.42 -11.37
CA MET A 1 -8.16 -10.37 -12.40
C MET A 1 -8.22 -11.00 -13.80
N GLU A 2 -8.81 -12.19 -13.92
CA GLU A 2 -8.78 -12.96 -15.18
C GLU A 2 -9.93 -12.59 -16.15
N HIS A 3 -10.78 -11.64 -15.75
CA HIS A 3 -11.97 -11.21 -16.49
C HIS A 3 -12.12 -9.68 -16.46
N VAL A 4 -11.03 -8.95 -16.74
CA VAL A 4 -11.03 -7.48 -16.87
C VAL A 4 -10.51 -7.11 -18.24
N ASP A 5 -11.33 -6.43 -19.03
CA ASP A 5 -11.01 -5.88 -20.34
C ASP A 5 -10.71 -4.37 -20.25
N PHE A 6 -10.05 -3.83 -21.28
CA PHE A 6 -9.78 -2.39 -21.36
C PHE A 6 -11.05 -1.53 -21.30
N LYS A 7 -12.17 -2.02 -21.84
CA LYS A 7 -13.49 -1.36 -21.78
C LYS A 7 -13.98 -1.14 -20.33
N ASP A 8 -13.53 -1.95 -19.38
CA ASP A 8 -13.95 -1.83 -17.98
C ASP A 8 -13.23 -0.67 -17.25
N THR A 9 -12.31 0.02 -17.92
CA THR A 9 -11.46 1.07 -17.31
C THR A 9 -11.95 2.51 -17.55
N TYR A 10 -12.98 2.67 -18.39
CA TYR A 10 -13.60 3.95 -18.76
C TYR A 10 -15.11 3.81 -18.92
N ASN A 11 -15.84 4.91 -19.02
CA ASN A 11 -17.29 4.90 -19.26
C ASN A 11 -17.55 4.99 -20.77
N GLU A 12 -18.28 4.02 -21.33
CA GLU A 12 -18.59 3.96 -22.77
C GLU A 12 -19.38 5.20 -23.28
N ASN A 13 -20.04 5.93 -22.38
CA ASN A 13 -20.79 7.14 -22.72
C ASN A 13 -19.91 8.41 -22.82
N GLU A 14 -18.62 8.33 -22.50
CA GLU A 14 -17.71 9.46 -22.62
C GLU A 14 -17.29 9.70 -24.07
N LYS A 15 -17.26 10.99 -24.47
CA LYS A 15 -16.87 11.41 -25.82
C LYS A 15 -15.40 11.08 -26.14
N GLU A 16 -14.56 11.01 -25.11
CA GLU A 16 -13.13 10.70 -25.23
C GLU A 16 -12.70 9.70 -24.16
N ILE A 17 -11.92 8.69 -24.54
CA ILE A 17 -11.37 7.71 -23.61
C ILE A 17 -10.15 8.32 -22.90
N ARG A 18 -10.26 8.56 -21.59
CA ARG A 18 -9.17 9.11 -20.76
C ARG A 18 -9.12 8.43 -19.39
N ASN A 19 -8.01 8.65 -18.66
CA ASN A 19 -7.82 8.17 -17.28
C ASN A 19 -8.00 6.65 -17.09
N CYS A 20 -7.64 5.83 -18.07
CA CYS A 20 -7.78 4.37 -18.04
C CYS A 20 -6.80 3.65 -17.11
N HIS A 21 -5.82 4.35 -16.52
CA HIS A 21 -4.92 3.76 -15.55
C HIS A 21 -5.67 3.25 -14.31
N ILE A 22 -5.11 2.22 -13.68
CA ILE A 22 -5.63 1.63 -12.47
C ILE A 22 -4.55 1.76 -11.40
N ASN A 23 -4.92 2.40 -10.30
CA ASN A 23 -4.09 2.46 -9.11
C ASN A 23 -4.03 1.08 -8.45
N ILE A 24 -2.82 0.59 -8.17
CA ILE A 24 -2.60 -0.63 -7.39
C ILE A 24 -2.14 -0.24 -5.99
N GLY A 25 -2.93 -0.62 -4.99
CA GLY A 25 -2.67 -0.31 -3.59
C GLY A 25 -3.75 -0.89 -2.69
N THR A 26 -3.58 -0.71 -1.38
CA THR A 26 -4.49 -1.25 -0.37
C THR A 26 -5.61 -0.26 0.00
N GLY A 27 -5.43 1.03 -0.27
CA GLY A 27 -6.31 2.09 0.22
C GLY A 27 -6.20 2.29 1.75
N LYS A 28 -5.24 1.64 2.39
CA LYS A 28 -4.94 1.74 3.82
C LYS A 28 -3.62 2.49 4.01
N GLU A 29 -3.52 3.21 5.11
CA GLU A 29 -2.31 3.92 5.52
C GLU A 29 -1.88 3.50 6.93
N ILE A 30 -0.58 3.63 7.18
CA ILE A 30 0.08 3.42 8.47
C ILE A 30 1.08 4.56 8.66
N SER A 31 1.24 5.04 9.89
CA SER A 31 2.25 6.06 10.15
C SER A 31 3.67 5.47 10.09
N ILE A 32 4.66 6.33 9.88
CA ILE A 32 6.08 5.93 9.94
C ILE A 32 6.44 5.31 11.30
N ARG A 33 5.83 5.83 12.38
CA ARG A 33 6.07 5.32 13.74
C ARG A 33 5.54 3.91 13.91
N GLU A 34 4.27 3.67 13.57
CA GLU A 34 3.63 2.36 13.71
C GLU A 34 4.36 1.31 12.86
N LEU A 35 4.75 1.66 11.63
CA LEU A 35 5.53 0.76 10.78
C LEU A 35 6.90 0.43 11.41
N ALA A 36 7.60 1.41 11.96
CA ALA A 36 8.89 1.20 12.62
C ALA A 36 8.76 0.28 13.85
N GLU A 37 7.73 0.49 14.67
CA GLU A 37 7.42 -0.31 15.85
C GLU A 37 7.04 -1.77 15.48
N GLN A 38 6.29 -1.93 14.39
CA GLN A 38 5.93 -3.26 13.86
C GLN A 38 7.14 -4.02 13.32
N ILE A 39 8.04 -3.34 12.60
CA ILE A 39 9.31 -3.92 12.15
C ILE A 39 10.16 -4.33 13.37
N ALA A 40 10.33 -3.43 14.34
CA ALA A 40 11.10 -3.72 15.55
C ALA A 40 10.56 -4.94 16.31
N THR A 41 9.24 -5.06 16.42
CA THR A 41 8.57 -6.21 17.02
C THR A 41 8.86 -7.49 16.21
N THR A 42 8.71 -7.43 14.89
CA THR A 42 8.92 -8.58 13.99
C THR A 42 10.34 -9.12 14.05
N VAL A 43 11.35 -8.24 14.08
CA VAL A 43 12.77 -8.65 14.13
C VAL A 43 13.26 -8.96 15.56
N GLY A 44 12.42 -8.78 16.57
CA GLY A 44 12.78 -8.98 17.98
C GLY A 44 13.71 -7.91 18.56
N TYR A 45 13.75 -6.71 17.99
CA TYR A 45 14.57 -5.60 18.47
C TYR A 45 14.12 -5.15 19.87
N LYS A 46 15.06 -5.04 20.82
CA LYS A 46 14.81 -4.65 22.23
C LYS A 46 15.34 -3.28 22.60
N GLY A 47 15.92 -2.55 21.64
CA GLY A 47 16.40 -1.19 21.88
C GLY A 47 15.29 -0.14 21.82
N LEU A 48 15.68 1.12 21.90
CA LEU A 48 14.77 2.26 21.82
C LEU A 48 14.72 2.82 20.39
N ILE A 49 13.52 2.98 19.84
CA ILE A 49 13.32 3.72 18.59
C ILE A 49 13.22 5.22 18.91
N THR A 50 14.08 6.03 18.30
CA THR A 50 14.06 7.50 18.42
C THR A 50 13.79 8.15 17.07
N PHE A 51 13.03 9.25 17.07
CA PHE A 51 12.71 10.04 15.88
C PHE A 51 13.35 11.42 16.02
N ASP A 52 14.30 11.74 15.13
CA ASP A 52 15.01 13.02 15.13
C ASP A 52 14.14 14.12 14.50
N ARG A 53 13.55 14.96 15.35
CA ARG A 53 12.70 16.08 14.95
C ARG A 53 13.46 17.26 14.32
N SER A 54 14.80 17.24 14.32
CA SER A 54 15.60 18.24 13.60
C SER A 54 15.57 18.03 12.08
N LYS A 55 15.16 16.84 11.63
CA LYS A 55 15.00 16.52 10.20
C LYS A 55 13.58 16.86 9.74
N PRO A 56 13.43 17.43 8.53
CA PRO A 56 12.11 17.73 8.00
C PRO A 56 11.37 16.45 7.65
N ASP A 57 10.07 16.44 7.93
CA ASP A 57 9.16 15.43 7.37
C ASP A 57 8.88 15.72 5.89
N GLY A 58 8.54 14.67 5.15
CA GLY A 58 8.04 14.78 3.79
C GLY A 58 6.57 15.21 3.75
N THR A 59 5.86 14.85 2.68
CA THR A 59 4.41 15.05 2.61
C THR A 59 3.72 14.23 3.72
N MET A 60 2.93 14.90 4.56
CA MET A 60 2.27 14.29 5.73
C MET A 60 1.40 13.08 5.41
N ARG A 61 0.83 13.03 4.20
CA ARG A 61 -0.03 11.95 3.76
C ARG A 61 0.22 11.63 2.30
N LYS A 62 0.47 10.35 2.02
CA LYS A 62 0.63 9.84 0.66
C LYS A 62 -0.10 8.50 0.56
N LEU A 63 -1.36 8.56 0.14
CA LEU A 63 -2.24 7.41 0.01
C LEU A 63 -2.73 7.30 -1.43
N THR A 64 -2.65 6.10 -1.98
CA THR A 64 -3.23 5.76 -3.28
C THR A 64 -4.69 5.37 -3.10
N ASP A 65 -5.58 5.86 -3.96
CA ASP A 65 -6.99 5.44 -4.01
C ASP A 65 -7.16 4.25 -4.99
N PRO A 66 -7.43 3.02 -4.50
CA PRO A 66 -7.63 1.83 -5.33
C PRO A 66 -9.12 1.59 -5.68
N SER A 67 -10.02 2.56 -5.52
CA SER A 67 -11.47 2.36 -5.73
C SER A 67 -11.79 1.72 -7.08
N LYS A 68 -11.09 2.12 -8.16
CA LYS A 68 -11.23 1.50 -9.48
C LYS A 68 -10.82 0.02 -9.47
N LEU A 69 -9.72 -0.33 -8.81
CA LEU A 69 -9.23 -1.71 -8.71
C LEU A 69 -10.20 -2.60 -7.92
N HIS A 70 -10.72 -2.09 -6.79
CA HIS A 70 -11.71 -2.78 -5.97
C HIS A 70 -13.02 -3.02 -6.74
N ALA A 71 -13.47 -2.04 -7.53
CA ALA A 71 -14.66 -2.17 -8.38
C ALA A 71 -14.49 -3.25 -9.47
N LEU A 72 -13.25 -3.46 -9.94
CA LEU A 72 -12.89 -4.55 -10.86
C LEU A 72 -12.75 -5.91 -10.16
N GLY A 73 -13.15 -6.01 -8.89
CA GLY A 73 -13.20 -7.24 -8.11
C GLY A 73 -11.86 -7.68 -7.52
N TRP A 74 -10.78 -6.92 -7.73
CA TRP A 74 -9.49 -7.25 -7.14
C TRP A 74 -9.30 -6.55 -5.80
N HIS A 75 -8.90 -7.30 -4.78
CA HIS A 75 -8.55 -6.77 -3.46
C HIS A 75 -7.22 -7.38 -3.01
N HIS A 76 -6.45 -6.59 -2.26
CA HIS A 76 -5.23 -7.08 -1.62
C HIS A 76 -5.57 -8.19 -0.61
N GLN A 77 -4.67 -9.16 -0.49
CA GLN A 77 -4.85 -10.32 0.40
C GLN A 77 -3.89 -10.33 1.58
N ILE A 78 -2.80 -9.57 1.50
CA ILE A 78 -1.75 -9.53 2.51
C ILE A 78 -1.84 -8.17 3.21
N GLU A 79 -2.08 -8.21 4.51
CA GLU A 79 -2.02 -7.03 5.39
C GLU A 79 -0.58 -6.69 5.76
N ILE A 80 -0.36 -5.50 6.31
CA ILE A 80 0.99 -4.98 6.54
C ILE A 80 1.77 -5.84 7.55
N GLU A 81 1.11 -6.35 8.59
CA GLU A 81 1.68 -7.22 9.62
C GLU A 81 2.22 -8.52 9.01
N GLU A 82 1.40 -9.16 8.18
CA GLU A 82 1.78 -10.38 7.48
C GLU A 82 2.88 -10.12 6.46
N GLY A 83 2.79 -9.02 5.71
CA GLY A 83 3.78 -8.63 4.71
C GLY A 83 5.16 -8.39 5.32
N VAL A 84 5.23 -7.64 6.42
CA VAL A 84 6.49 -7.37 7.15
C VAL A 84 7.11 -8.67 7.65
N ARG A 85 6.31 -9.57 8.25
CA ARG A 85 6.78 -10.90 8.69
C ARG A 85 7.34 -11.73 7.53
N LYS A 86 6.61 -11.84 6.43
CA LYS A 86 7.02 -12.61 5.24
C LYS A 86 8.34 -12.10 4.65
N ILE A 87 8.49 -10.78 4.56
CA ILE A 87 9.74 -10.18 4.04
C ILE A 87 10.91 -10.44 4.98
N TYR A 88 10.70 -10.37 6.30
CA TYR A 88 11.75 -10.69 7.26
C TYR A 88 12.16 -12.17 7.21
N GLU A 89 11.19 -13.09 7.11
CA GLU A 89 11.46 -14.52 6.95
C GLU A 89 12.21 -14.83 5.65
N TRP A 90 11.86 -14.16 4.55
CA TRP A 90 12.60 -14.28 3.29
C TRP A 90 14.03 -13.77 3.42
N TYR A 91 14.25 -12.66 4.13
CA TYR A 91 15.59 -12.09 4.33
C TYR A 91 16.54 -13.02 5.14
N LEU A 92 15.99 -13.84 6.03
CA LEU A 92 16.78 -14.79 6.84
C LEU A 92 17.12 -16.11 6.13
N GLN A 93 16.51 -16.38 4.98
CA GLN A 93 16.80 -17.56 4.15
C GLN A 93 18.06 -17.32 3.31
#